data_AF-A0AAV9Y008-F1
#
_entry.id   AF-A0AAV9Y008-F1
#
_cell.length_a   1.000
_cell.length_b   1.000
_cell.length_c   1.000
_cell.angle_alpha   90.00
_cell.angle_beta   90.00
_cell.angle_gamma   90.00
#
_symmetry.space_group_name_H-M   'P 1'
#
loop_
_entity.id
_entity.type
_entity.pdbx_description
1 polymer ?
#
loop_
_entity_poly.entity_id
_entity_poly.type
_entity_poly.pdbx_seq_one_letter_code
_entity_poly.pdbx_strand_id
1 'polypeptide(L)'
;MENSKDVDTSVQTIQKLQLLQNALESQKMIANLTSRCFRKCVAPPSLFPWRNKGKLTKKEKKCLWNCAQNYLQCYEFIGEKSKITQEYNEEKINVGIK
;
A
#
# COMPACT_ATOMS: atom_id res chain seq x y z
N MET A 1 -20.59 -26.05 -29.88
CA MET A 1 -20.15 -24.64 -29.73
C MET A 1 -20.36 -24.20 -28.28
N GLU A 2 -19.74 -24.87 -27.31
CA GLU A 2 -19.97 -24.60 -25.86
C GLU A 2 -18.70 -24.12 -25.12
N ASN A 3 -17.52 -24.27 -25.71
CA ASN A 3 -16.24 -24.02 -25.04
C ASN A 3 -15.82 -22.53 -24.99
N SER A 4 -16.54 -21.63 -25.68
CA SER A 4 -16.14 -20.20 -25.79
C SER A 4 -16.73 -19.31 -24.70
N LYS A 5 -17.85 -19.69 -24.08
CA LYS A 5 -18.52 -18.86 -23.07
C LYS A 5 -17.95 -19.05 -21.66
N ASP A 6 -17.45 -20.25 -21.35
CA ASP A 6 -16.84 -20.56 -20.06
C ASP A 6 -15.46 -19.92 -19.92
N VAL A 7 -14.65 -19.92 -21.00
CA VAL A 7 -13.35 -19.24 -21.02
C VAL A 7 -13.51 -17.74 -20.83
N ASP A 8 -14.46 -17.11 -21.52
CA ASP A 8 -14.71 -15.66 -21.44
C ASP A 8 -15.20 -15.24 -20.04
N THR A 9 -16.06 -16.05 -19.42
CA THR A 9 -16.52 -15.85 -18.04
C THR A 9 -15.39 -16.01 -17.02
N SER A 10 -14.47 -16.96 -17.23
CA SER A 10 -13.33 -17.18 -16.35
C SER A 10 -12.32 -16.02 -16.42
N VAL A 11 -12.04 -15.50 -17.62
CA VAL A 11 -11.14 -14.35 -17.83
C VAL A 11 -11.70 -13.08 -17.17
N GLN A 12 -12.99 -12.81 -17.34
CA GLN A 12 -13.66 -11.68 -16.69
C GLN A 12 -13.64 -11.80 -15.16
N THR A 13 -13.75 -13.01 -14.63
CA THR A 13 -13.68 -13.28 -13.19
C THR A 13 -12.28 -12.98 -12.64
N ILE A 14 -11.23 -13.41 -13.34
CA ILE A 14 -9.84 -13.13 -12.96
C ILE A 14 -9.56 -11.63 -12.94
N GLN A 15 -10.01 -10.88 -13.95
CA GLN A 15 -9.84 -9.43 -14.00
C GLN A 15 -10.53 -8.72 -12.83
N LYS A 16 -11.75 -9.15 -12.47
CA LYS A 16 -12.48 -8.62 -11.32
C LYS A 16 -11.76 -8.90 -10.00
N LEU A 17 -11.19 -10.10 -9.85
CA LEU A 17 -10.39 -10.46 -8.66
C LEU A 17 -9.11 -9.62 -8.56
N GLN A 18 -8.42 -9.38 -9.69
CA GLN A 18 -7.23 -8.50 -9.71
C GLN A 18 -7.58 -7.06 -9.32
N LEU A 19 -8.69 -6.53 -9.82
CA LEU A 19 -9.16 -5.19 -9.43
C LEU A 19 -9.46 -5.12 -7.93
N LEU A 20 -10.12 -6.14 -7.38
CA LEU A 20 -10.43 -6.21 -5.95
C LEU A 20 -9.16 -6.33 -5.10
N GLN A 21 -8.18 -7.12 -5.54
CA GLN A 21 -6.89 -7.23 -4.87
C GLN A 21 -6.17 -5.88 -4.82
N ASN A 22 -6.10 -5.15 -5.94
CA ASN A 22 -5.51 -3.81 -5.99
C ASN A 22 -6.22 -2.83 -5.05
N ALA A 23 -7.55 -2.91 -4.97
CA ALA A 23 -8.33 -2.09 -4.05
C ALA A 23 -7.99 -2.41 -2.58
N LEU A 24 -7.91 -3.69 -2.20
CA LEU A 24 -7.56 -4.11 -0.85
C LEU A 24 -6.13 -3.69 -0.47
N GLU A 25 -5.18 -3.80 -1.39
CA GLU A 25 -3.80 -3.36 -1.18
C GLU A 25 -3.71 -1.86 -0.96
N SER A 26 -4.47 -1.06 -1.72
CA SER A 26 -4.55 0.39 -1.52
C SER A 26 -5.13 0.76 -0.15
N GLN A 27 -6.18 0.06 0.31
CA GLN A 27 -6.77 0.28 1.64
C GLN A 27 -5.79 -0.07 2.76
N LYS A 28 -5.08 -1.19 2.63
CA LYS A 28 -4.03 -1.59 3.58
C LYS A 28 -2.92 -0.53 3.65
N MET A 29 -2.50 0.00 2.51
CA MET A 29 -1.49 1.05 2.44
C MET A 29 -1.95 2.32 3.15
N ILE A 30 -3.17 2.78 2.90
CA ILE A 30 -3.77 3.95 3.57
C ILE A 30 -3.87 3.73 5.09
N ALA A 31 -4.32 2.55 5.53
CA ALA A 31 -4.43 2.23 6.96
C ALA A 31 -3.06 2.25 7.66
N ASN A 32 -2.03 1.70 7.02
CA ASN A 32 -0.66 1.71 7.56
C ASN A 32 -0.07 3.11 7.60
N LEU A 33 -0.23 3.89 6.52
CA LEU A 33 0.22 5.28 6.43
C LEU A 33 -0.42 6.13 7.53
N THR A 34 -1.74 6.07 7.65
CA THR A 34 -2.51 6.86 8.64
C THR A 34 -2.12 6.49 10.07
N SER A 35 -2.10 5.20 10.40
CA SER A 35 -1.70 4.71 11.73
C SER A 35 -0.28 5.14 12.11
N ARG A 36 0.69 4.94 11.20
CA ARG A 36 2.10 5.29 11.45
C ARG A 36 2.30 6.79 11.62
N CYS A 37 1.76 7.60 10.72
CA CYS A 37 1.97 9.04 10.76
C CYS A 37 1.22 9.69 11.92
N PHE A 38 0.02 9.22 12.27
CA PHE A 38 -0.69 9.73 13.44
C PHE A 38 0.09 9.43 14.72
N ARG A 39 0.55 8.18 14.92
CA ARG A 39 1.36 7.79 16.08
C ARG A 39 2.67 8.59 16.19
N LYS A 40 3.30 8.90 15.06
CA LYS A 40 4.57 9.65 15.04
C LYS A 40 4.37 11.15 15.29
N CYS A 41 3.33 11.74 14.72
CA CYS A 41 3.20 13.19 14.63
C CYS A 41 2.21 13.80 15.61
N VAL A 42 1.23 13.04 16.09
CA VAL A 42 0.18 13.54 16.97
C VAL A 42 0.44 13.03 18.37
N ALA A 43 0.71 13.94 19.30
CA ALA A 43 0.89 13.58 20.69
C ALA A 43 -0.40 12.96 21.25
N PRO A 44 -0.30 11.91 22.08
CA PRO A 44 -1.48 11.29 22.65
C PRO A 44 -2.26 12.31 23.48
N PRO A 45 -3.60 12.25 23.49
CA PRO A 45 -4.43 13.20 24.25
C PRO A 45 -4.10 13.24 25.74
N SER A 46 -3.56 12.14 26.29
CA SER A 46 -3.13 12.03 27.69
C SER A 46 -1.99 12.97 28.05
N LEU A 47 -1.11 13.31 27.10
CA LEU A 47 0.02 14.21 27.36
C LEU A 47 -0.40 15.68 27.44
N PHE A 48 -1.54 16.05 26.85
CA PHE A 48 -2.03 17.42 26.82
C PHE A 48 -3.56 17.48 27.02
N PRO A 49 -4.06 17.31 28.26
CA PRO A 49 -5.50 17.26 28.56
C PRO A 49 -6.26 18.52 28.14
N TRP A 50 -5.58 19.67 28.14
CA TRP A 50 -6.10 20.98 27.77
C TRP A 50 -6.16 21.24 26.26
N ARG A 51 -5.59 20.36 25.44
CA ARG A 51 -5.66 20.51 23.98
C ARG A 51 -7.06 20.18 23.47
N ASN A 52 -7.51 20.98 22.50
CA ASN A 52 -8.77 20.77 21.82
C ASN A 52 -8.75 19.41 21.09
N LYS A 53 -9.44 18.41 21.67
CA LYS A 53 -9.54 17.02 21.19
C LYS A 53 -10.31 16.99 19.86
N GLY A 54 -9.61 17.25 18.76
CA GLY A 54 -10.18 17.25 17.42
C GLY A 54 -9.52 18.20 16.44
N LYS A 55 -8.62 19.09 16.89
CA LYS A 55 -7.92 20.02 15.98
C LYS A 55 -6.41 19.76 15.98
N LEU A 56 -5.89 19.43 14.80
CA LEU A 56 -4.44 19.36 14.56
C LEU A 56 -3.84 20.77 14.55
N THR A 57 -2.73 20.93 15.26
CA THR A 57 -1.92 22.16 15.22
C THR A 57 -1.16 22.29 13.90
N LYS A 58 -0.67 23.51 13.59
CA LYS A 58 0.16 23.75 12.40
C LYS A 58 1.39 22.84 12.35
N LYS A 59 2.05 22.60 13.49
CA LYS A 59 3.22 21.70 13.60
C LYS A 59 2.84 20.24 13.30
N GLU A 60 1.73 19.76 13.84
CA GLU A 60 1.24 18.39 13.57
C GLU A 60 0.85 18.20 12.12
N LYS A 61 0.12 19.16 11.53
CA LYS A 61 -0.24 19.13 10.10
C LYS A 61 1.01 19.04 9.22
N LYS A 62 2.03 19.85 9.48
CA LYS A 62 3.31 19.82 8.76
C LYS A 62 4.04 18.49 8.96
N CYS A 63 4.07 17.96 10.18
CA CYS A 63 4.67 16.64 10.44
C CYS A 63 3.96 15.53 9.70
N LEU A 64 2.62 15.50 9.73
CA LEU A 64 1.80 14.50 9.04
C LEU A 64 2.04 14.54 7.53
N TRP A 65 2.08 15.73 6.93
CA TRP A 65 2.39 15.89 5.51
C TRP A 65 3.76 15.31 5.15
N ASN A 66 4.81 15.72 5.86
CA ASN A 66 6.17 15.22 5.62
C ASN A 66 6.27 13.70 5.85
N CYS A 67 5.59 13.18 6.87
CA CYS A 67 5.54 11.75 7.16
C CYS A 67 4.87 10.97 6.02
N ALA A 68 3.74 11.45 5.51
CA ALA A 68 3.02 10.82 4.41
C ALA A 68 3.86 10.79 3.13
N GLN A 69 4.49 11.92 2.77
CA GLN A 69 5.37 12.02 1.60
C GLN A 69 6.52 11.01 1.68
N ASN A 70 7.25 10.99 2.81
CA ASN A 70 8.36 10.05 3.00
C ASN A 70 7.89 8.59 2.98
N TYR A 71 6.71 8.30 3.56
CA TYR A 71 6.15 6.96 3.53
C TYR A 71 5.87 6.49 2.10
N LEU A 72 5.27 7.34 1.27
CA LEU A 72 4.95 7.03 -0.12
C LEU A 72 6.22 6.80 -0.94
N GLN A 73 7.22 7.66 -0.79
CA GLN A 73 8.53 7.48 -1.43
C GLN A 73 9.18 6.15 -1.04
N CYS A 74 9.15 5.79 0.26
CA CYS A 74 9.65 4.50 0.70
C CYS A 74 8.82 3.33 0.15
N TYR A 75 7.50 3.45 0.11
CA TYR A 75 6.61 2.42 -0.40
C TYR A 75 6.87 2.14 -1.89
N GLU A 76 7.00 3.19 -2.70
CA GLU A 76 7.34 3.09 -4.12
C GLU A 76 8.73 2.48 -4.32
N PHE A 77 9.74 2.98 -3.60
CA PHE A 77 11.12 2.46 -3.68
C PHE A 77 11.18 0.96 -3.34
N ILE A 78 10.55 0.53 -2.24
CA ILE A 78 10.51 -0.89 -1.85
C ILE A 78 9.74 -1.70 -2.90
N GLY A 79 8.62 -1.18 -3.40
CA GLY A 79 7.83 -1.85 -4.45
C GLY A 79 8.63 -2.09 -5.72
N GLU A 80 9.37 -1.10 -6.18
CA GLU A 80 10.27 -1.21 -7.34
C GLU A 80 11.36 -2.26 -7.11
N LYS A 81 12.04 -2.22 -5.95
CA LYS A 81 13.10 -3.20 -5.62
C LYS A 81 12.57 -4.62 -5.44
N SER A 82 11.34 -4.77 -4.97
CA SER A 82 10.70 -6.08 -4.80
C SER A 82 10.42 -6.74 -6.16
N LYS A 83 9.97 -5.96 -7.15
CA LYS A 83 9.78 -6.44 -8.53
C LYS A 83 11.09 -6.88 -9.18
N ILE A 84 12.14 -6.06 -9.06
CA ILE A 84 13.48 -6.40 -9.56
C ILE A 84 13.97 -7.73 -8.95
N THR A 85 13.69 -7.97 -7.67
CA THR A 85 14.08 -9.21 -7.00
C THR A 85 13.26 -10.41 -7.50
N GLN A 86 11.98 -10.22 -7.82
CA GLN A 86 11.13 -11.26 -8.41
C GLN A 86 11.61 -11.64 -9.81
N GLU A 87 11.88 -10.65 -10.66
CA GLU A 87 12.39 -10.84 -12.02
C GLU A 87 13.74 -11.58 -12.03
N TYR A 88 14.67 -11.18 -11.15
CA TYR A 88 15.96 -11.87 -11.00
C TYR A 88 15.83 -13.34 -10.55
N ASN A 89 14.86 -13.65 -9.68
CA ASN A 89 14.64 -15.01 -9.21
C ASN A 89 13.99 -15.88 -10.30
N GLU A 90 13.10 -15.33 -11.11
CA GLU A 90 12.51 -16.02 -12.27
C GLU A 90 13.57 -16.33 -13.35
N GLU A 91 14.49 -15.40 -13.61
CA GLU A 91 15.62 -15.64 -14.53
C GLU A 91 16.54 -16.75 -14.03
N LYS A 92 16.86 -16.81 -12.74
CA LYS A 92 17.68 -17.90 -12.17
C LYS A 92 17.00 -19.27 -12.26
N ILE A 93 15.69 -19.34 -12.06
CA ILE A 93 14.93 -20.59 -12.21
C ILE A 93 14.98 -21.08 -13.67
N ASN A 94 14.86 -20.17 -14.65
CA ASN A 94 14.95 -20.52 -16.07
C ASN A 94 16.36 -20.90 -16.55
N VAL A 95 17.42 -20.39 -15.90
CA VAL A 95 18.82 -20.79 -16.20
C VAL A 95 19.21 -22.09 -15.51
N GLY A 96 18.59 -22.44 -14.38
CA GLY A 96 18.82 -23.71 -13.66
C GLY A 96 18.15 -24.94 -14.28
N ILE A 97 17.43 -24.80 -15.41
CA ILE A 97 16.77 -25.88 -16.17
C ILE A 97 17.44 -26.05 -17.55
N LYS A 98 18.75 -25.81 -17.66
CA LYS A 98 19.57 -26.19 -18.83
C LYS A 98 20.71 -27.09 -18.45
#